data_AF-A0A0G0TM56-F1
#
_entry.id   AF-A0A0G0TM56-F1
#
_cell.length_a   1.000
_cell.length_b   1.000
_cell.length_c   1.000
_cell.angle_alpha   90.00
_cell.angle_beta   90.00
_cell.angle_gamma   90.00
#
_symmetry.space_group_name_H-M   'P 1'
#
loop_
_entity.id
_entity.type
_entity.pdbx_description
1 polymer ?
#
loop_
_entity_poly.entity_id
_entity_poly.type
_entity_poly.pdbx_seq_one_letter_code
_entity_poly.pdbx_strand_id
1 'polypeptide(L)' 'TDDPLAMYLADVYTVSANLAGIPGISLNAGEVEGLPVGLQLLAANKNEDILVKVANAYEQIYNQ' A
#
# COMPACT_ATOMS: atom_id res chain seq x y z
N THR A 1 -11.16 10.24 -23.39
CA THR A 1 -9.91 11.00 -23.60
C THR A 1 -8.87 10.29 -22.80
N ASP A 2 -8.01 9.51 -23.45
CA ASP A 2 -6.91 8.81 -22.77
C ASP A 2 -5.84 9.86 -22.46
N ASP A 3 -5.86 10.36 -21.22
CA ASP A 3 -4.75 11.14 -20.68
C ASP A 3 -3.68 10.15 -20.18
N PRO A 4 -2.59 9.92 -20.92
CA PRO A 4 -1.55 8.98 -20.50
C PRO A 4 -0.87 9.42 -19.20
N LEU A 5 -0.88 10.72 -18.87
CA LEU A 5 -0.34 11.20 -17.60
C LEU A 5 -1.19 10.75 -16.42
N ALA A 6 -2.52 10.74 -16.57
CA ALA A 6 -3.42 10.23 -15.54
C ALA A 6 -3.16 8.75 -15.24
N MET A 7 -2.82 7.95 -16.26
CA MET A 7 -2.41 6.56 -16.08
C MET A 7 -1.09 6.46 -15.28
N TYR A 8 -0.07 7.24 -15.64
CA TYR A 8 1.20 7.21 -14.89
C TYR A 8 1.08 7.69 -13.44
N LEU A 9 0.19 8.66 -13.18
CA LEU A 9 -0.03 9.18 -11.83
C LEU A 9 -0.65 8.13 -10.88
N ALA A 10 -1.26 7.07 -11.40
CA ALA A 10 -1.77 5.97 -10.58
C ALA A 10 -0.65 5.31 -9.75
N ASP A 11 0.58 5.26 -10.28
CA ASP A 11 1.71 4.58 -9.65
C ASP A 11 2.69 5.53 -8.93
N VAL A 12 2.32 6.81 -8.76
CA VAL A 12 3.20 7.82 -8.16
C VAL A 12 3.72 7.42 -6.77
N TYR A 13 2.90 6.72 -5.99
CA TYR A 13 3.26 6.25 -4.65
C TYR A 13 3.73 4.80 -4.58
N THR A 14 3.60 4.01 -5.65
CA THR A 14 3.92 2.57 -5.66
C THR A 14 5.30 2.31 -6.24
N VAL A 15 5.67 3.02 -7.32
CA VAL A 15 6.92 2.79 -8.07
C VAL A 15 8.19 2.98 -7.23
N SER A 16 8.13 3.84 -6.21
CA SER A 16 9.26 4.12 -5.33
C SER A 16 9.78 2.87 -4.61
N ALA A 17 8.88 1.96 -4.21
CA ALA A 17 9.25 0.71 -3.56
C ALA A 17 9.97 -0.24 -4.52
N ASN A 18 9.52 -0.32 -5.77
CA ASN A 18 10.17 -1.13 -6.80
C ASN A 18 11.59 -0.63 -7.10
N LEU A 19 11.76 0.69 -7.24
CA LEU A 19 13.06 1.30 -7.52
C LEU A 19 14.04 1.14 -6.36
N ALA A 20 13.56 1.23 -5.12
CA ALA A 20 14.37 1.01 -3.93
C ALA A 20 14.63 -0.47 -3.63
N GLY A 21 13.90 -1.40 -4.27
CA GLY A 21 14.01 -2.84 -4.04
C GLY A 21 13.62 -3.24 -2.62
N ILE A 22 12.62 -2.58 -2.05
CA ILE A 22 12.16 -2.80 -0.68
C ILE A 22 10.76 -3.45 -0.64
N PRO A 23 10.46 -4.25 0.39
CA PRO A 23 9.14 -4.86 0.52
C PRO A 23 8.05 -3.82 0.86
N GLY A 24 6.87 -4.03 0.29
CA GLY A 24 5.67 -3.24 0.55
C GLY A 24 4.40 -4.11 0.58
N ILE A 25 3.40 -3.69 1.36
CA ILE A 25 2.08 -4.32 1.45
C ILE A 25 0.99 -3.25 1.38
N SER A 26 -0.14 -3.57 0.74
CA SER A 26 -1.33 -2.72 0.70
C SER A 26 -2.46 -3.38 1.50
N LEU A 27 -3.09 -2.63 2.39
CA LEU A 27 -4.15 -3.08 3.30
C LEU A 27 -5.42 -2.26 3.09
N ASN A 28 -6.58 -2.80 3.49
CA ASN A 28 -7.83 -2.04 3.47
C ASN A 28 -7.82 -0.94 4.53
N ALA A 29 -8.13 0.30 4.14
CA ALA A 29 -8.18 1.47 5.00
C ALA A 29 -9.58 2.11 5.08
N GLY A 30 -10.62 1.39 4.65
CA GLY A 30 -12.00 1.85 4.64
C GLY A 30 -12.48 2.22 3.27
N GLU A 31 -13.59 2.94 3.26
CA GLU A 31 -14.23 3.40 2.05
C GLU A 31 -14.38 4.92 2.09
N VAL A 32 -14.12 5.55 0.95
CA VAL A 32 -14.42 6.97 0.71
C VAL A 32 -15.36 7.00 -0.48
N GLU A 33 -16.53 7.61 -0.30
CA GLU A 33 -17.55 7.72 -1.35
C GLU A 33 -17.98 6.35 -1.94
N GLY A 34 -17.96 5.29 -1.12
CA GLY A 34 -18.33 3.93 -1.52
C GLY A 34 -17.27 3.19 -2.34
N LEU A 35 -16.04 3.72 -2.40
CA LEU A 35 -14.90 3.09 -3.05
C LEU A 35 -13.85 2.68 -2.00
N PRO A 36 -13.24 1.49 -2.12
CA PRO A 36 -12.23 1.03 -1.17
C PRO A 36 -10.96 1.88 -1.26
N VAL A 37 -10.40 2.23 -0.10
CA VAL A 37 -9.14 2.94 0.04
C VAL A 37 -8.07 2.00 0.57
N GLY A 38 -6.87 2.07 0.01
CA GLY A 38 -5.72 1.27 0.42
C GLY A 38 -4.75 2.06 1.32
N LEU A 39 -4.20 1.40 2.34
CA LEU A 39 -3.05 1.86 3.12
C LEU A 39 -1.81 1.09 2.68
N GLN A 40 -0.78 1.80 2.21
CA GLN A 40 0.50 1.21 1.83
C GLN A 40 1.51 1.30 2.99
N LEU A 41 2.07 0.16 3.37
CA LEU A 41 3.18 0.06 4.32
C LEU A 41 4.42 -0.43 3.58
N LEU A 42 5.56 0.20 3.84
CA LEU A 42 6.87 -0.19 3.29
C LEU A 42 7.81 -0.52 4.44
N ALA A 43 8.64 -1.54 4.29
CA ALA A 43 9.68 -1.89 5.26
C ALA A 43 11.07 -1.82 4.63
N ALA A 44 12.11 -1.79 5.46
CA ALA A 44 13.47 -1.93 4.97
C ALA A 44 13.69 -3.30 4.31
N ASN A 45 14.71 -3.39 3.45
CA ASN A 45 15.05 -4.64 2.76
C ASN A 45 15.25 -5.79 3.76
N LYS A 46 14.67 -6.97 3.46
CA LYS A 46 14.69 -8.19 4.28
C LYS A 46 13.93 -8.12 5.62
N ASN A 47 13.07 -7.11 5.82
CA ASN A 47 12.22 -6.97 7.01
C ASN A 47 10.74 -7.29 6.72
N GLU A 48 10.47 -8.26 5.85
CA GLU A 48 9.11 -8.70 5.51
C GLU A 48 8.38 -9.25 6.75
N ASP A 49 9.10 -9.85 7.70
CA ASP A 49 8.51 -10.38 8.93
C ASP A 49 7.89 -9.27 9.79
N ILE A 50 8.55 -8.13 9.90
CA ILE A 50 8.03 -6.94 10.60
C ILE A 50 6.84 -6.39 9.82
N LEU A 51 6.96 -6.29 8.50
CA LEU A 51 5.89 -5.79 7.64
C LEU A 51 4.59 -6.60 7.81
N VAL A 52 4.69 -7.93 7.81
CA VAL A 52 3.54 -8.82 8.04
C VAL A 52 3.01 -8.73 9.47
N LYS A 53 3.88 -8.62 10.49
CA LYS A 53 3.44 -8.44 11.89
C LYS A 53 2.64 -7.16 12.07
N VAL A 54 3.10 -6.05 11.50
CA VAL A 54 2.40 -4.76 11.56
C VAL A 54 1.08 -4.84 10.81
N ALA A 55 1.06 -5.45 9.62
CA ALA A 55 -0.16 -5.65 8.85
C ALA A 55 -1.21 -6.44 9.62
N ASN A 56 -0.82 -7.57 10.22
CA ASN A 56 -1.70 -8.39 11.04
C ASN A 56 -2.22 -7.64 12.28
N ALA A 57 -1.35 -6.88 12.97
CA ALA A 57 -1.77 -6.06 14.10
C ALA A 57 -2.78 -4.98 13.68
N TYR A 58 -2.55 -4.36 12.53
CA TYR A 58 -3.49 -3.40 11.94
C TYR A 58 -4.84 -4.07 11.63
N GLU A 59 -4.86 -5.21 10.95
CA GLU A 59 -6.10 -5.93 10.62
C GLU A 59 -6.89 -6.35 11.86
N GLN A 60 -6.23 -6.75 12.94
CA GLN A 60 -6.89 -7.10 14.20
C GLN A 60 -7.59 -5.91 14.85
N ILE A 61 -7.05 -4.69 14.70
CA ILE A 61 -7.66 -3.46 15.22
C ILE A 61 -8.76 -2.98 14.28
N TYR A 62 -8.53 -3.10 12.97
CA TYR A 62 -9.43 -2.60 11.94
C TYR A 62 -10.71 -3.45 11.79
N ASN A 63 -10.61 -4.77 11.97
CA ASN A 63 -11.73 -5.71 11.85
C ASN A 63 -12.48 -5.97 13.18
N GLN A 64 -12.12 -5.26 14.26
CA GLN A 64 -12.86 -5.25 15.53
C GLN A 64 -13.90 -4.14 15.54
#